data_AF-A0A3D2VHZ9-F1
#
_entry.id   AF-A0A3D2VHZ9-F1
#
_cell.length_a   1.000
_cell.length_b   1.000
_cell.length_c   1.000
_cell.angle_alpha   90.00
_cell.angle_beta   90.00
_cell.angle_gamma   90.00
#
_symmetry.space_group_name_H-M   'P 1'
#
loop_
_entity.id
_entity.type
_entity.pdbx_description
1 polymer ?
#
loop_
_entity_poly.entity_id
_entity_poly.type
_entity_poly.pdbx_seq_one_letter_code
_entity_poly.pdbx_strand_id
1 'polypeptide(L)' 'GGTKPATVETGAEIQVPLFITQGERIKIDTRDGSYLGRISG' A
#
# COMPACT_ATOMS: atom_id res chain seq x y z
N GLY A 1 -9.15 -12.45 3.99
CA GLY A 1 -8.68 -11.70 2.81
C GLY A 1 -7.16 -11.68 2.85
N GLY A 2 -6.50 -11.97 1.73
CA GLY A 2 -5.04 -11.97 1.67
C GLY A 2 -4.44 -10.57 1.44
N THR A 3 -3.15 -10.44 1.66
CA THR A 3 -2.33 -9.30 1.23
C THR A 3 -1.34 -9.76 0.18
N LYS A 4 -0.83 -8.82 -0.62
CA LYS A 4 0.30 -9.01 -1.52
C LYS A 4 1.38 -7.98 -1.22
N PRO A 5 2.67 -8.30 -1.42
CA PRO A 5 3.73 -7.32 -1.36
C PRO A 5 3.57 -6.30 -2.50
N ALA A 6 3.86 -5.03 -2.21
CA ALA A 6 3.92 -3.96 -3.19
C ALA A 6 5.07 -3.01 -2.84
N THR A 7 5.82 -2.60 -3.86
CA THR A 7 6.87 -1.58 -3.74
C THR A 7 6.26 -0.21 -4.02
N VAL A 8 6.38 0.71 -3.06
CA VAL A 8 5.96 2.09 -3.26
C VAL A 8 7.04 2.90 -3.98
N GLU A 9 6.71 4.11 -4.44
CA GLU A 9 7.61 4.99 -5.21
C GLU A 9 8.93 5.33 -4.48
N THR A 10 8.92 5.28 -3.15
CA THR A 10 10.12 5.49 -2.31
C THR A 10 11.05 4.27 -2.26
N GLY A 11 10.66 3.15 -2.86
CA GLY A 11 11.40 1.88 -2.84
C GLY A 11 11.09 0.98 -1.65
N ALA A 12 10.22 1.39 -0.71
CA ALA A 12 9.82 0.54 0.40
C ALA A 12 8.84 -0.56 -0.05
N GLU A 13 9.01 -1.78 0.47
CA GLU A 13 8.07 -2.88 0.27
C GLU A 13 7.09 -2.96 1.44
N ILE A 14 5.79 -3.02 1.13
CA ILE A 14 4.71 -3.10 2.12
C ILE A 14 3.67 -4.14 1.72
N GLN A 15 2.83 -4.54 2.67
CA GLN A 15 1.70 -5.44 2.43
C GLN A 15 0.44 -4.64 2.09
N VAL A 16 -0.14 -4.87 0.91
CA VAL A 16 -1.38 -4.22 0.46
C VAL A 16 -2.48 -5.24 0.16
N PRO A 17 -3.76 -4.87 0.26
CA PRO A 17 -4.86 -5.76 -0.15
C PRO A 17 -4.76 -6.19 -1.62
N LEU A 18 -5.24 -7.40 -1.94
CA LEU A 18 -5.13 -7.98 -3.29
C LEU A 18 -5.73 -7.10 -4.40
N PHE A 19 -6.77 -6.32 -4.07
CA PHE A 19 -7.48 -5.44 -5.00
C PHE A 19 -6.76 -4.13 -5.34
N ILE A 20 -5.64 -3.81 -4.67
CA ILE A 20 -4.84 -2.61 -4.99
C ILE A 20 -4.12 -2.80 -6.32
N THR A 21 -4.15 -1.78 -7.18
CA THR A 21 -3.50 -1.81 -8.50
C THR A 21 -2.37 -0.77 -8.61
N GLN A 22 -1.46 -0.98 -9.56
CA GLN A 22 -0.34 -0.05 -9.78
C GLN A 22 -0.87 1.32 -10.22
N GLY A 23 -0.29 2.39 -9.66
CA GLY A 23 -0.71 3.77 -9.91
C GLY A 23 -1.78 4.29 -8.95
N GLU A 24 -2.36 3.44 -8.09
CA GLU A 24 -3.25 3.88 -7.02
C GLU A 24 -2.47 4.57 -5.89
N ARG A 25 -3.03 5.65 -5.35
CA ARG A 25 -2.51 6.30 -4.15
C ARG A 25 -3.11 5.66 -2.91
N ILE A 26 -2.23 5.25 -2.01
CA ILE A 26 -2.57 4.62 -0.75
C ILE A 26 -1.95 5.40 0.40
N LYS A 27 -2.60 5.36 1.56
CA LYS A 27 -2.08 5.88 2.81
C LYS A 27 -1.44 4.74 3.58
N ILE A 28 -0.25 4.98 4.11
CA ILE A 28 0.54 4.03 4.89
C ILE A 28 0.99 4.68 6.20
N ASP A 29 1.17 3.88 7.24
CA ASP A 29 1.88 4.30 8.44
C ASP A 29 3.39 4.10 8.20
N THR A 30 4.16 5.17 8.34
CA THR A 30 5.61 5.16 8.09
C THR A 30 6.42 4.59 9.25
N ARG A 31 5.80 4.36 10.41
CA ARG A 31 6.47 3.78 11.59
C ARG A 31 6.67 2.28 11.45
N ASP A 32 5.70 1.60 10.85
CA ASP A 32 5.67 0.13 10.72
C ASP A 32 5.42 -0.36 9.28
N GLY A 33 5.11 0.53 8.34
CA GLY A 33 4.83 0.18 6.94
C GLY A 33 3.41 -0.35 6.71
N SER A 34 2.51 -0.21 7.67
CA SER A 34 1.16 -0.74 7.59
C SER A 34 0.28 0.05 6.62
N TYR A 35 -0.47 -0.66 5.78
CA TYR A 35 -1.48 -0.05 4.91
C TYR A 35 -2.66 0.49 5.73
N LEU A 36 -3.01 1.77 5.54
CA LEU A 36 -4.10 2.44 6.25
C LEU A 36 -5.36 2.64 5.39
N GLY A 37 -5.24 2.67 4.05
CA GLY A 37 -6.38 2.87 3.17
C GLY A 37 -6.02 3.39 1.78
N ARG A 38 -7.00 3.46 0.88
CA ARG A 38 -6.90 4.14 -0.42
C ARG A 38 -7.27 5.61 -0.26
N ILE A 39 -6.58 6.47 -0.98
CA ILE A 39 -7.01 7.86 -1.15
C ILE A 39 -7.91 7.90 -2.39
N SER A 40 -9.20 8.11 -2.21
CA SER A 40 -10.05 8.57 -3.31
C SER A 40 -9.91 10.09 -3.39
N GLY A 41 -9.51 10.57 -4.56
CA GLY A 41 -9.72 11.98 -4.92
C GLY A 41 -11.20 12.26 -5.11
#